data_AF-X1GJP5-F1
#
_entry.id   AF-X1GJP5-F1
#
_cell.length_a   1.000
_cell.length_b   1.000
_cell.length_c   1.000
_cell.angle_alpha   90.00
_cell.angle_beta   90.00
_cell.angle_gamma   90.00
#
_symmetry.space_group_name_H-M   'P 1'
#
loop_
_entity.id
_entity.type
_entity.pdbx_description
1 polymer ?
#
loop_
_entity_poly.entity_id
_entity_poly.type
_entity_poly.pdbx_seq_one_letter_code
_entity_poly.pdbx_strand_id
1 'polypeptide(L)' 'SPEAIDLDILFEDQNVLVINKPQGMVVHPGCGNYSGTLVNAVLHYCSRLKEKFA' A
#
# COMPACT_ATOMS: atom_id res chain seq x y z
N SER A 1 5.74 -0.05 9.93
CA SER A 1 4.88 -1.21 10.19
C SER A 1 3.71 -1.21 9.22
N PRO A 2 2.97 -2.31 9.04
CA PRO A 2 1.70 -2.28 8.32
C PRO A 2 0.75 -1.26 8.97
N GLU A 3 0.07 -0.43 8.17
CA GLU A 3 -0.89 0.57 8.65
C GLU A 3 -2.17 0.52 7.82
N ALA A 4 -3.32 0.64 8.49
CA ALA A 4 -4.64 0.63 7.86
C ALA A 4 -4.93 1.98 7.18
N ILE A 5 -4.30 2.20 6.03
CA ILE A 5 -4.50 3.36 5.16
C ILE A 5 -5.19 2.87 3.89
N ASP A 6 -6.26 3.56 3.48
CA ASP A 6 -7.02 3.20 2.30
C ASP A 6 -6.22 3.43 1.01
N LEU A 7 -6.34 2.50 0.06
CA LEU A 7 -5.70 2.54 -1.24
C LEU A 7 -6.76 2.71 -2.33
N ASP A 8 -6.62 3.73 -3.17
CA ASP A 8 -7.40 3.87 -4.39
C ASP A 8 -6.79 2.99 -5.49
N ILE A 9 -7.31 1.76 -5.61
CA ILE A 9 -6.78 0.74 -6.53
C ILE A 9 -7.48 0.89 -7.89
N LEU A 10 -6.69 1.24 -8.91
CA LEU A 10 -7.18 1.36 -10.29
C LEU A 10 -7.20 0.01 -11.00
N PHE A 11 -6.24 -0.86 -10.69
CA PHE A 11 -6.11 -2.18 -11.28
C PHE A 11 -5.32 -3.11 -10.34
N GLU A 12 -5.71 -4.38 -10.30
CA GLU A 12 -5.04 -5.43 -9.54
C GLU A 12 -5.16 -6.75 -10.30
N ASP A 13 -4.05 -7.47 -10.44
CA ASP A 13 -4.03 -8.88 -10.83
C ASP A 13 -3.06 -9.68 -9.95
N GLN A 14 -2.77 -10.92 -10.34
CA GLN A 14 -1.90 -11.83 -9.59
C GLN A 14 -0.43 -11.37 -9.49
N ASN A 15 -0.02 -10.42 -10.34
CA ASN A 15 1.37 -10.02 -10.51
C ASN A 15 1.58 -8.53 -10.17
N VAL A 16 0.62 -7.67 -10.49
CA VAL A 16 0.78 -6.21 -10.37
C VAL A 16 -0.42 -5.53 -9.73
N LEU A 17 -0.12 -4.43 -9.03
CA LEU A 17 -1.08 -3.55 -8.38
C LEU A 17 -0.83 -2.11 -8.87
N VAL A 18 -1.86 -1.47 -9.40
CA VAL A 18 -1.83 -0.07 -9.86
C VAL A 18 -2.69 0.77 -8.94
N ILE A 19 -2.08 1.77 -8.31
CA ILE A 19 -2.70 2.61 -7.27
C ILE A 19 -2.69 4.06 -7.74
N ASN A 20 -3.82 4.73 -7.61
CA ASN A 20 -3.91 6.18 -7.73
C ASN A 20 -3.44 6.84 -6.43
N LYS A 21 -2.14 7.14 -6.36
CA LYS A 21 -1.55 7.70 -5.15
C LYS A 21 -1.95 9.18 -4.96
N PRO A 22 -2.56 9.57 -3.84
CA PRO A 22 -2.90 10.98 -3.61
C PRO A 22 -1.64 11.86 -3.48
N GLN A 23 -1.83 13.15 -3.70
CA GLN A 23 -0.81 14.16 -3.40
C GLN A 23 -0.49 14.17 -1.89
N GLY A 24 0.75 14.47 -1.53
CA GLY A 24 1.18 14.55 -0.12
C GLY A 24 1.49 13.20 0.53
N MET A 25 1.09 12.08 -0.06
CA MET A 25 1.50 10.75 0.41
C MET A 25 2.92 10.42 -0.06
N VAL A 26 3.80 10.17 0.92
CA VAL A 26 5.17 9.66 0.70
C VAL A 26 5.12 8.20 0.29
N VAL A 27 5.96 7.80 -0.66
CA VAL A 27 5.95 6.43 -1.21
C VAL A 27 6.62 5.45 -0.26
N HIS A 28 7.89 5.69 0.08
CA HIS A 28 8.72 4.77 0.87
C HIS A 28 9.19 5.45 2.17
N PRO A 29 9.26 4.73 3.29
CA PRO A 29 9.78 5.28 4.54
C PRO A 29 11.21 5.81 4.39
N GLY A 30 11.51 6.93 5.04
CA GLY A 30 12.82 7.56 4.99
C GLY A 30 13.02 8.52 6.15
N CYS A 31 14.16 9.22 6.16
CA CYS A 31 14.45 10.22 7.18
C CYS A 31 13.32 11.27 7.21
N GLY A 32 12.71 11.47 8.39
CA GLY A 32 11.58 12.37 8.59
C GLY A 32 10.20 11.84 8.14
N ASN A 33 10.12 10.67 7.50
CA ASN A 33 8.86 10.04 7.06
C ASN A 33 8.91 8.54 7.33
N TYR A 34 8.77 8.12 8.59
CA TYR A 34 8.93 6.72 9.01
C TYR A 34 7.66 5.86 8.93
N SER A 35 6.50 6.52 8.90
CA SER A 35 5.15 5.92 8.92
C SER A 35 4.23 6.69 7.98
N GLY A 36 2.99 6.22 7.77
CA GLY A 36 2.01 6.92 6.92
C GLY A 36 2.36 6.91 5.44
N THR A 37 3.27 6.03 4.99
CA THR A 37 3.71 5.96 3.59
C THR A 37 2.91 4.92 2.81
N LEU A 38 2.99 4.98 1.47
CA LEU A 38 2.36 3.99 0.59
C LEU A 38 2.83 2.56 0.89
N VAL A 39 4.11 2.35 1.24
CA VAL A 39 4.61 1.03 1.66
C VAL A 39 3.91 0.53 2.92
N ASN A 40 3.66 1.40 3.91
CA ASN A 40 2.94 1.01 5.13
C ASN A 40 1.52 0.52 4.80
N ALA A 41 0.84 1.22 3.89
CA ALA A 41 -0.49 0.87 3.40
C ALA A 41 -0.49 -0.45 2.63
N VAL A 42 0.43 -0.60 1.67
CA VAL A 42 0.56 -1.82 0.84
C VAL A 42 0.90 -3.04 1.70
N LEU A 43 1.77 -2.91 2.71
CA LEU A 43 2.07 -4.02 3.62
C LEU A 43 0.83 -4.51 4.37
N HIS A 44 -0.05 -3.60 4.81
CA HIS A 44 -1.32 -3.94 5.47
C HIS A 44 -2.36 -4.51 4.50
N TYR A 45 -2.41 -4.00 3.26
CA TYR A 45 -3.27 -4.55 2.22
C TYR A 45 -2.85 -5.98 1.84
N CYS A 46 -1.55 -6.20 1.58
CA CYS A 46 -1.01 -7.50 1.19
C CYS A 46 -1.08 -8.56 2.30
N SER A 47 -1.06 -8.18 3.59
CA SER A 47 -1.34 -9.16 4.65
C SER A 47 -2.73 -9.81 4.55
N ARG A 48 -3.67 -9.15 3.86
CA ARG A 48 -5.02 -9.69 3.56
C ARG A 48 -5.08 -10.45 2.22
N LEU A 49 -4.08 -10.31 1.35
CA LEU A 49 -4.10 -10.94 0.01
C LEU A 49 -3.86 -12.45 0.01
N LYS A 50 -3.26 -13.01 1.08
CA LYS A 50 -3.10 -14.47 1.20
C LYS A 50 -4.42 -15.24 1.10
N GLU A 51 -5.55 -14.57 1.36
CA GLU A 51 -6.88 -15.16 1.33
C GLU A 51 -7.55 -15.07 -0.05
N LYS A 52 -7.08 -14.17 -0.92
CA LYS A 52 -7.74 -13.80 -2.18
C LYS A 52 -7.27 -14.60 -3.40
N PHE A 53 -6.09 -15.21 -3.30
CA PHE A 53 -5.45 -16.01 -4.37
C PHE A 53 -5.03 -17.40 -3.90
N ALA A 54 -5.55 -17.85 -2.76
CA ALA A 54 -5.42 -19.24 -2.30
C ALA A 54 -6.39 -20.15 -3.07
#